data_AF-A0AAE0IQD3-F1
#
_entry.id   AF-A0AAE0IQD3-F1
#
_cell.length_a   1.000
_cell.length_b   1.000
_cell.length_c   1.000
_cell.angle_alpha   90.00
_cell.angle_beta   90.00
_cell.angle_gamma   90.00
#
_symmetry.space_group_name_H-M   'P 1'
#
loop_
_entity.id
_entity.type
_entity.pdbx_description
1 polymer ?
#
loop_
_entity_poly.entity_id
_entity_poly.type
_entity_poly.pdbx_seq_one_letter_code
_entity_poly.pdbx_strand_id
1 'polypeptide(L)'
;MTELATISDAAWTAAVDIDALIKDAANTQNGSNDGAIIKKFTILAIRLQQFRNHTDQLGDWIADGASALSPRLQAVLDNTIAECAKVSAVVFGEIGRVTGGGRHSLEAIDPNALAEYNALLAAYSRVCIFVTQVYALGHEGEQESKLDHPDVQQLLRNAQATTERVMSSKGILLSDANPRLVNGN
;
A
#
# COMPACT_ATOMS: atom_id res chain seq x y z
N MET A 1 -12.16 13.75 -4.90
CA MET A 1 -11.00 14.37 -4.23
C MET A 1 -10.82 13.93 -2.77
N THR A 2 -11.89 13.75 -1.98
CA THR A 2 -11.80 13.32 -0.56
C THR A 2 -11.15 11.93 -0.35
N GLU A 3 -11.30 11.03 -1.31
CA GLU A 3 -10.83 9.65 -1.18
C GLU A 3 -9.30 9.52 -1.26
N LEU A 4 -8.64 10.19 -2.21
CA LEU A 4 -7.16 10.20 -2.30
C LEU A 4 -6.50 10.84 -1.08
N ALA A 5 -7.08 11.93 -0.55
CA ALA A 5 -6.62 12.55 0.68
C ALA A 5 -6.73 11.58 1.88
N THR A 6 -7.84 10.86 1.98
CA THR A 6 -8.04 9.85 3.03
C THR A 6 -7.03 8.71 2.93
N ILE A 7 -6.76 8.24 1.70
CA ILE A 7 -5.75 7.20 1.44
C ILE A 7 -4.35 7.70 1.83
N SER A 8 -4.02 8.92 1.47
CA SER A 8 -2.73 9.56 1.79
C SER A 8 -2.51 9.68 3.30
N ASP A 9 -3.49 10.22 4.03
CA ASP A 9 -3.42 10.37 5.48
C ASP A 9 -3.26 9.01 6.17
N ALA A 10 -4.02 8.00 5.75
CA ALA A 10 -3.92 6.67 6.31
C ALA A 10 -2.57 5.99 6.00
N ALA A 11 -2.01 6.22 4.81
CA ALA A 11 -0.66 5.75 4.47
C ALA A 11 0.41 6.40 5.38
N TRP A 12 0.25 7.69 5.67
CA TRP A 12 1.13 8.40 6.61
C TRP A 12 1.04 7.84 8.03
N THR A 13 -0.18 7.70 8.57
CA THR A 13 -0.41 7.13 9.90
C THR A 13 0.20 5.73 10.01
N ALA A 14 -0.05 4.86 9.03
CA ALA A 14 0.50 3.51 9.02
C ALA A 14 2.05 3.50 8.99
N ALA A 15 2.68 4.43 8.26
CA ALA A 15 4.14 4.56 8.25
C ALA A 15 4.70 4.99 9.61
N VAL A 16 4.05 5.97 10.26
CA VAL A 16 4.44 6.45 11.60
C VAL A 16 4.29 5.34 12.65
N ASP A 17 3.21 4.57 12.58
CA ASP A 17 2.94 3.47 13.50
C ASP A 17 3.99 2.35 13.35
N ILE A 18 4.39 2.03 12.12
CA ILE A 18 5.48 1.07 11.86
C ILE A 18 6.81 1.60 12.40
N ASP A 19 7.12 2.88 12.23
CA ASP A 19 8.35 3.47 12.77
C ASP A 19 8.39 3.43 14.30
N ALA A 20 7.24 3.61 14.96
CA ALA A 20 7.11 3.43 16.41
C ALA A 20 7.36 1.97 16.83
N LEU A 21 6.74 1.02 16.13
CA LEU A 21 6.95 -0.43 16.36
C LEU A 21 8.43 -0.82 16.23
N ILE A 22 9.13 -0.33 15.20
CA ILE A 22 10.55 -0.60 14.96
C ILE A 22 11.41 -0.06 16.11
N LYS A 23 11.13 1.15 16.59
CA LYS A 23 11.85 1.76 17.71
C LYS A 23 11.64 0.98 19.01
N ASP A 24 10.41 0.55 19.28
CA ASP A 24 10.08 -0.25 20.46
C ASP A 24 10.80 -1.60 20.42
N ALA A 25 10.79 -2.28 19.27
CA ALA A 25 11.48 -3.55 19.07
C ALA A 25 13.01 -3.42 19.23
N ALA A 26 13.61 -2.33 18.76
CA ALA A 26 15.04 -2.08 18.94
C ALA A 26 15.46 -1.98 20.41
N ASN A 27 14.55 -1.50 21.28
CA ASN A 27 14.78 -1.37 22.71
C ASN A 27 14.57 -2.69 23.49
N THR A 28 14.04 -3.75 22.86
CA THR A 28 13.65 -5.01 23.53
C THR A 28 14.47 -6.24 23.12
N GLN A 29 15.54 -6.09 22.33
CA GLN A 29 16.43 -7.14 21.78
C GLN A 29 16.25 -8.54 22.36
N ASN A 30 15.49 -9.43 21.71
CA ASN A 30 15.34 -10.81 22.20
C ASN A 30 15.19 -11.94 21.15
N GLY A 31 15.14 -11.69 19.84
CA GLY A 31 14.98 -12.77 18.83
C GLY A 31 16.00 -12.75 17.69
N SER A 32 16.43 -13.94 17.22
CA SER A 32 17.33 -14.07 16.05
C SER A 32 16.67 -13.74 14.71
N ASN A 33 15.33 -13.75 14.63
CA ASN A 33 14.55 -13.47 13.42
C ASN A 33 14.02 -12.02 13.34
N ASP A 34 14.09 -11.26 14.44
CA ASP A 34 13.54 -9.90 14.54
C ASP A 34 14.15 -8.98 13.48
N GLY A 35 15.46 -9.10 13.21
CA GLY A 35 16.15 -8.27 12.23
C GLY A 35 15.59 -8.38 10.80
N ALA A 36 15.14 -9.57 10.38
CA ALA A 36 14.56 -9.77 9.05
C ALA A 36 13.15 -9.16 8.94
N ILE A 37 12.36 -9.28 10.00
CA ILE A 37 11.00 -8.72 10.08
C ILE A 37 11.06 -7.20 10.18
N ILE A 38 11.93 -6.66 11.04
CA ILE A 38 12.21 -5.22 11.14
C ILE A 38 12.60 -4.67 9.77
N LYS A 39 13.51 -5.32 9.04
CA LYS A 39 13.88 -4.88 7.69
C LYS A 39 12.69 -4.82 6.73
N LYS A 40 11.79 -5.81 6.77
CA LYS A 40 10.58 -5.82 5.94
C LYS A 40 9.61 -4.70 6.32
N PHE A 41 9.45 -4.42 7.61
CA PHE A 41 8.68 -3.28 8.11
C PHE A 41 9.31 -1.94 7.71
N THR A 42 10.63 -1.79 7.79
CA THR A 42 11.31 -0.57 7.31
C THR A 42 11.04 -0.34 5.82
N ILE A 43 11.12 -1.39 5.00
CA ILE A 43 10.78 -1.29 3.57
C ILE A 43 9.30 -0.90 3.41
N LEU A 44 8.40 -1.48 4.21
CA LEU A 44 6.97 -1.17 4.16
C LEU A 44 6.69 0.29 4.52
N ALA A 45 7.31 0.82 5.59
CA ALA A 45 7.20 2.24 5.96
C ALA A 45 7.66 3.18 4.83
N ILE A 46 8.79 2.86 4.19
CA ILE A 46 9.28 3.62 3.02
C ILE A 46 8.27 3.54 1.86
N ARG A 47 7.69 2.36 1.60
CA ARG A 47 6.69 2.19 0.53
C ARG A 47 5.40 2.95 0.81
N LEU A 48 4.96 3.01 2.06
CA LEU A 48 3.81 3.79 2.48
C LEU A 48 4.04 5.30 2.26
N GLN A 49 5.22 5.80 2.63
CA GLN A 49 5.61 7.19 2.38
C GLN A 49 5.68 7.51 0.87
N GLN A 50 6.24 6.60 0.06
CA GLN A 50 6.27 6.76 -1.39
C GLN A 50 4.86 6.75 -1.98
N PHE A 51 4.03 5.80 -1.55
CA PHE A 51 2.65 5.68 -2.01
C PHE A 51 1.87 6.95 -1.70
N ARG A 52 1.97 7.45 -0.46
CA ARG A 52 1.42 8.74 -0.03
C ARG A 52 1.82 9.88 -0.98
N ASN A 53 3.12 10.05 -1.23
CA ASN A 53 3.60 11.12 -2.09
C ASN A 53 3.01 11.03 -3.52
N HIS A 54 2.86 9.81 -4.06
CA HIS A 54 2.27 9.64 -5.39
C HIS A 54 0.75 9.84 -5.39
N THR A 55 0.04 9.50 -4.31
CA THR A 55 -1.39 9.77 -4.18
C THR A 55 -1.68 11.25 -3.96
N ASP A 56 -0.84 11.95 -3.20
CA ASP A 56 -0.90 13.41 -3.03
C ASP A 56 -0.68 14.10 -4.37
N GLN A 57 0.41 13.74 -5.06
CA GLN A 57 0.70 14.29 -6.38
C GLN A 57 -0.47 14.07 -7.34
N LEU A 58 -1.02 12.85 -7.42
CA LEU A 58 -2.19 12.57 -8.25
C LEU A 58 -3.40 13.41 -7.86
N GLY A 59 -3.63 13.61 -6.56
CA GLY A 59 -4.70 14.46 -6.02
C GLY A 59 -4.57 15.91 -6.45
N ASP A 60 -3.37 16.48 -6.34
CA ASP A 60 -3.06 17.86 -6.75
C ASP A 60 -3.31 18.04 -8.27
N TRP A 61 -2.86 17.09 -9.10
CA TRP A 61 -3.08 17.14 -10.55
C TRP A 61 -4.56 17.12 -10.94
N ILE A 62 -5.36 16.30 -10.25
CA ILE A 62 -6.82 16.23 -10.46
C ILE A 62 -7.48 17.54 -10.03
N ALA A 63 -7.03 18.14 -8.93
CA ALA A 63 -7.55 19.40 -8.41
C ALA A 63 -7.24 20.58 -9.35
N ASP A 64 -6.03 20.60 -9.95
CA ASP A 64 -5.56 21.66 -10.84
C ASP A 64 -6.22 21.64 -12.23
N GLY A 65 -6.86 20.53 -12.62
CA GLY A 65 -8.11 20.52 -13.38
C GLY A 65 -8.20 21.24 -14.74
N ALA A 66 -7.13 21.42 -15.51
CA ALA A 66 -7.18 22.19 -16.77
C ALA A 66 -7.18 21.38 -18.08
N SER A 67 -6.91 20.07 -18.05
CA SER A 67 -6.71 19.27 -19.28
C SER A 67 -7.88 18.34 -19.60
N ALA A 68 -8.21 18.22 -20.89
CA ALA A 68 -9.18 17.24 -21.35
C ALA A 68 -8.64 15.82 -21.12
N LEU A 69 -9.45 14.98 -20.45
CA LEU A 69 -9.15 13.57 -20.25
C LEU A 69 -9.90 12.73 -21.26
N SER A 70 -9.15 11.87 -21.95
CA SER A 70 -9.75 10.80 -22.73
C SER A 70 -10.64 9.95 -21.82
N PRO A 71 -11.82 9.48 -22.31
CA PRO A 71 -12.73 8.66 -21.53
C PRO A 71 -12.07 7.42 -20.93
N ARG A 72 -11.08 6.85 -21.62
CA ARG A 72 -10.33 5.68 -21.15
C ARG A 72 -9.37 6.03 -20.02
N LEU A 73 -8.69 7.16 -20.08
CA LEU A 73 -7.85 7.61 -18.96
C LEU A 73 -8.69 7.88 -17.73
N GLN A 74 -9.86 8.50 -17.89
CA GLN A 74 -10.82 8.69 -16.81
C GLN A 74 -11.22 7.36 -16.18
N ALA A 75 -11.58 6.35 -16.98
CA ALA A 75 -11.94 5.02 -16.45
C ALA A 75 -10.77 4.33 -15.72
N VAL A 76 -9.54 4.46 -16.23
CA VAL A 76 -8.34 3.92 -15.57
C VAL A 76 -8.09 4.64 -14.24
N LEU A 77 -8.26 5.96 -14.21
CA LEU A 77 -8.12 6.77 -13.01
C LEU A 77 -9.15 6.36 -11.94
N ASP A 78 -10.43 6.32 -12.30
CA ASP A 78 -11.51 5.95 -11.38
C ASP A 78 -11.30 4.56 -10.80
N ASN A 79 -10.95 3.58 -11.65
CA ASN A 79 -10.63 2.23 -11.20
C ASN A 79 -9.40 2.18 -10.30
N THR A 80 -8.37 2.97 -10.61
CA THR A 80 -7.15 3.05 -9.78
C THR A 80 -7.47 3.61 -8.41
N ILE A 81 -8.25 4.69 -8.32
CA ILE A 81 -8.66 5.29 -7.04
C ILE A 81 -9.48 4.31 -6.21
N ALA A 82 -10.49 3.67 -6.82
CA ALA A 82 -11.35 2.71 -6.14
C ALA A 82 -10.57 1.51 -5.61
N GLU A 83 -9.66 0.96 -6.42
CA GLU A 83 -8.81 -0.14 -5.98
C GLU A 83 -7.81 0.29 -4.91
N CYS A 84 -7.18 1.47 -5.03
CA CYS A 84 -6.34 2.04 -3.98
C CYS A 84 -7.11 2.12 -2.65
N ALA A 85 -8.33 2.67 -2.65
CA ALA A 85 -9.15 2.78 -1.44
C ALA A 85 -9.41 1.42 -0.80
N LYS A 86 -9.81 0.44 -1.61
CA LYS A 86 -10.08 -0.93 -1.16
C LYS A 86 -8.86 -1.60 -0.56
N VAL A 87 -7.72 -1.56 -1.25
CA VAL A 87 -6.51 -2.25 -0.78
C VAL A 87 -5.86 -1.54 0.40
N SER A 88 -5.91 -0.21 0.41
CA SER A 88 -5.47 0.61 1.54
C SER A 88 -6.25 0.28 2.81
N ALA A 89 -7.57 0.14 2.73
CA ALA A 89 -8.38 -0.23 3.89
C ALA A 89 -7.92 -1.57 4.52
N VAL A 90 -7.59 -2.56 3.69
CA VAL A 90 -7.08 -3.86 4.16
C VAL A 90 -5.68 -3.72 4.76
N VAL A 91 -4.73 -3.15 4.01
CA VAL A 91 -3.33 -3.04 4.45
C VAL A 91 -3.22 -2.21 5.74
N PHE A 92 -3.91 -1.07 5.79
CA PHE A 92 -3.85 -0.17 6.95
C PHE A 92 -4.60 -0.76 8.15
N GLY A 93 -5.70 -1.48 7.93
CA GLY A 93 -6.38 -2.23 8.98
C GLY A 93 -5.46 -3.29 9.60
N GLU A 94 -4.75 -4.05 8.77
CA GLU A 94 -3.81 -5.08 9.22
C GLU A 94 -2.59 -4.47 9.94
N ILE A 95 -2.03 -3.36 9.45
CA ILE A 95 -0.97 -2.64 10.15
C ILE A 95 -1.47 -2.15 11.50
N GLY A 96 -2.65 -1.50 11.55
CA GLY A 96 -3.26 -1.03 12.78
C GLY A 96 -3.52 -2.13 13.81
N ARG A 97 -3.82 -3.36 13.36
CA ARG A 97 -3.93 -4.53 14.26
C ARG A 97 -2.60 -4.89 14.91
N VAL A 98 -1.48 -4.73 14.19
CA VAL A 98 -0.14 -5.02 14.72
C VAL A 98 0.37 -3.89 15.61
N THR A 99 0.07 -2.63 15.28
CA THR A 99 0.63 -1.45 15.95
C THR A 99 -0.28 -0.91 17.07
N GLY A 100 -1.58 -1.22 17.05
CA GLY A 100 -2.63 -0.64 17.89
C GLY A 100 -2.70 -1.09 19.36
N GLY A 101 -1.58 -1.42 19.99
CA GLY A 101 -1.49 -1.63 21.45
C GLY A 101 -1.64 -3.07 21.94
N GLY A 102 -1.91 -4.03 21.06
CA GLY A 102 -1.61 -5.44 21.32
C GLY A 102 -0.11 -5.64 21.14
N ARG A 103 0.64 -5.94 22.20
CA ARG A 103 2.07 -6.33 22.07
C ARG A 103 2.17 -7.66 21.35
N HIS A 104 2.07 -7.64 20.02
CA HIS A 104 2.38 -8.79 19.20
C HIS A 104 3.91 -8.94 19.18
N SER A 105 4.39 -10.11 19.59
CA SER A 105 5.78 -10.47 19.32
C SER A 105 6.02 -10.41 17.81
N LEU A 106 7.18 -9.93 17.37
CA LEU A 106 7.55 -9.93 15.96
C LEU A 106 7.49 -11.36 15.36
N GLU A 107 7.66 -12.39 16.19
CA GLU A 107 7.52 -13.79 15.81
C GLU A 107 6.09 -14.17 15.34
N ALA A 108 5.08 -13.39 15.71
CA ALA A 108 3.69 -13.61 15.29
C ALA A 108 3.38 -12.99 13.91
N ILE A 109 4.33 -12.28 13.30
CA ILE A 109 4.15 -11.60 12.02
C ILE A 109 4.47 -12.55 10.87
N ASP A 110 3.57 -12.63 9.89
CA ASP A 110 3.81 -13.37 8.66
C ASP A 110 4.72 -12.55 7.71
N PRO A 111 5.97 -12.99 7.46
CA PRO A 111 6.89 -12.28 6.58
C PRO A 111 6.47 -12.32 5.11
N ASN A 112 5.57 -13.23 4.71
CA ASN A 112 5.03 -13.31 3.35
C ASN A 112 3.95 -12.25 3.14
N ALA A 113 3.04 -12.07 4.11
CA ALA A 113 2.04 -11.00 4.07
C ALA A 113 2.71 -9.61 3.95
N LEU A 114 3.78 -9.37 4.71
CA LEU A 114 4.59 -8.15 4.57
C LEU A 114 5.19 -7.99 3.17
N ALA A 115 5.62 -9.08 2.52
CA ALA A 115 6.15 -9.01 1.16
C ALA A 115 5.05 -8.70 0.14
N GLU A 116 3.86 -9.23 0.33
CA GLU A 116 2.69 -8.96 -0.52
C GLU A 116 2.25 -7.50 -0.41
N TYR A 117 2.19 -6.94 0.81
CA TYR A 117 1.85 -5.52 1.00
C TYR A 117 2.90 -4.59 0.37
N ASN A 118 4.18 -4.94 0.50
CA ASN A 118 5.26 -4.21 -0.16
C ASN A 118 5.12 -4.24 -1.69
N ALA A 119 4.80 -5.40 -2.27
CA ALA A 119 4.62 -5.55 -3.71
C ALA A 119 3.41 -4.75 -4.20
N LEU A 120 2.31 -4.79 -3.45
CA LEU A 120 1.08 -4.05 -3.74
C LEU A 120 1.31 -2.53 -3.76
N LEU A 121 1.86 -1.96 -2.68
CA LEU A 121 2.14 -0.52 -2.60
C LEU A 121 3.11 -0.06 -3.69
N ALA A 122 4.11 -0.88 -4.02
CA ALA A 122 5.02 -0.61 -5.13
C ALA A 122 4.31 -0.64 -6.49
N ALA A 123 3.37 -1.57 -6.70
CA ALA A 123 2.61 -1.65 -7.95
C ALA A 123 1.70 -0.43 -8.12
N TYR A 124 0.90 -0.08 -7.10
CA TYR A 124 0.01 1.07 -7.18
C TYR A 124 0.75 2.41 -7.20
N SER A 125 1.90 2.52 -6.52
CA SER A 125 2.79 3.69 -6.68
C SER A 125 3.16 3.91 -8.15
N ARG A 126 3.50 2.84 -8.88
CA ARG A 126 3.84 2.95 -10.31
C ARG A 126 2.62 3.28 -11.18
N VAL A 127 1.44 2.77 -10.83
CA VAL A 127 0.19 3.16 -11.51
C VAL A 127 -0.11 4.65 -11.30
N CYS A 128 0.00 5.16 -10.07
CA CYS A 128 -0.18 6.59 -9.77
C CYS A 128 0.81 7.45 -10.57
N ILE A 129 2.11 7.10 -10.58
CA ILE A 129 3.12 7.81 -11.40
C ILE A 129 2.72 7.80 -12.87
N PHE A 130 2.34 6.65 -13.40
CA PHE A 130 1.96 6.51 -14.81
C PHE A 130 0.73 7.36 -15.15
N VAL A 131 -0.33 7.27 -14.35
CA VAL A 131 -1.56 8.04 -14.59
C VAL A 131 -1.27 9.53 -14.56
N THR A 132 -0.45 10.00 -13.60
CA THR A 132 0.02 11.38 -13.54
C THR A 132 0.80 11.79 -14.80
N GLN A 133 1.69 10.93 -15.30
CA GLN A 133 2.44 11.20 -16.54
C GLN A 133 1.56 11.28 -17.78
N VAL A 134 0.55 10.41 -17.88
CA VAL A 134 -0.39 10.43 -19.02
C VAL A 134 -1.31 11.64 -18.93
N TYR A 135 -1.78 11.99 -17.74
CA TYR A 135 -2.55 13.21 -17.50
C TYR A 135 -1.80 14.45 -18.00
N ALA A 136 -0.49 14.53 -17.73
CA ALA A 136 0.36 15.66 -18.11
C ALA A 136 0.55 15.85 -19.64
N LEU A 137 0.11 14.91 -20.48
CA LEU A 137 0.21 15.04 -21.94
C LEU A 137 -0.79 16.05 -22.54
N GLY A 138 -1.88 16.37 -21.82
CA GLY A 138 -2.83 17.41 -22.22
C GLY A 138 -3.67 17.15 -23.50
N HIS A 139 -3.41 16.05 -24.23
CA HIS A 139 -4.09 15.71 -25.48
C HIS A 139 -4.61 14.27 -25.48
N GLU A 140 -5.91 14.09 -25.73
CA GLU A 140 -6.61 12.79 -25.64
C GLU A 140 -5.97 11.70 -26.51
N GLY A 141 -5.60 12.00 -27.76
CA GLY A 141 -4.99 11.01 -28.66
C GLY A 141 -3.62 10.51 -28.18
N GLU A 142 -2.83 11.36 -27.51
CA GLU A 142 -1.56 10.94 -26.90
C GLU A 142 -1.79 10.09 -25.65
N GLN A 143 -2.82 10.44 -24.86
CA GLN A 143 -3.22 9.66 -23.70
C GLN A 143 -3.66 8.25 -24.11
N GLU A 144 -4.50 8.13 -25.13
CA GLU A 144 -4.96 6.84 -25.65
C GLU A 144 -3.81 6.00 -26.20
N SER A 145 -2.93 6.60 -26.99
CA SER A 145 -1.73 5.95 -27.53
C SER A 145 -0.82 5.40 -26.41
N LYS A 146 -0.64 6.15 -25.32
CA LYS A 146 0.09 5.67 -24.15
C LYS A 146 -0.62 4.53 -23.43
N LEU A 147 -1.93 4.60 -23.30
CA LEU A 147 -2.73 3.54 -22.67
C LEU A 147 -2.72 2.24 -23.49
N ASP A 148 -2.53 2.30 -24.81
CA ASP A 148 -2.39 1.13 -25.67
C ASP A 148 -1.03 0.45 -25.60
N HIS A 149 -0.04 1.08 -24.96
CA HIS A 149 1.28 0.49 -24.88
C HIS A 149 1.27 -0.82 -24.07
N PRO A 150 1.86 -1.93 -24.58
CA PRO A 150 1.84 -3.23 -23.90
C PRO A 150 2.38 -3.20 -22.48
N ASP A 151 3.41 -2.39 -22.23
CA ASP A 151 3.99 -2.23 -20.88
C ASP A 151 3.01 -1.62 -19.89
N VAL A 152 2.12 -0.73 -20.34
CA VAL A 152 1.08 -0.14 -19.49
C VAL A 152 0.01 -1.17 -19.18
N GLN A 153 -0.39 -1.95 -20.17
CA GLN A 153 -1.31 -3.06 -19.94
C GLN A 153 -0.71 -4.08 -18.97
N GLN A 154 0.60 -4.32 -19.03
CA GLN A 154 1.30 -5.16 -18.07
C GLN A 154 1.38 -4.54 -16.68
N LEU A 155 1.61 -3.23 -16.59
CA LEU A 155 1.61 -2.48 -15.33
C LEU A 155 0.27 -2.62 -14.60
N LEU A 156 -0.84 -2.39 -15.30
CA LEU A 156 -2.19 -2.48 -14.73
C LEU A 156 -2.51 -3.91 -14.28
N ARG A 157 -2.20 -4.91 -15.12
CA ARG A 157 -2.36 -6.33 -14.75
C ARG A 157 -1.51 -6.71 -13.53
N ASN A 158 -0.30 -6.19 -13.41
CA ASN A 158 0.57 -6.46 -12.27
C ASN A 158 -0.02 -5.89 -10.97
N ALA A 159 -0.59 -4.68 -11.00
CA ALA A 159 -1.27 -4.08 -9.86
C ALA A 159 -2.50 -4.89 -9.44
N GLN A 160 -3.32 -5.31 -10.40
CA GLN A 160 -4.47 -6.18 -10.13
C GLN A 160 -4.04 -7.53 -9.54
N ALA A 161 -3.01 -8.16 -10.09
CA ALA A 161 -2.50 -9.42 -9.57
C ALA A 161 -1.92 -9.29 -8.15
N THR A 162 -1.32 -8.15 -7.79
CA THR A 162 -0.93 -7.90 -6.39
C THR A 162 -2.14 -7.72 -5.47
N THR A 163 -3.20 -7.07 -5.94
CA THR A 163 -4.47 -6.94 -5.20
C THR A 163 -5.07 -8.29 -4.90
N GLU A 164 -5.21 -9.16 -5.91
CA GLU A 164 -5.79 -10.49 -5.74
C GLU A 164 -5.03 -11.33 -4.71
N ARG A 165 -3.69 -11.25 -4.69
CA ARG A 165 -2.87 -11.91 -3.66
C ARG A 165 -3.16 -11.39 -2.27
N VAL A 166 -3.17 -10.06 -2.07
CA VAL A 166 -3.44 -9.45 -0.77
C VAL A 166 -4.85 -9.77 -0.28
N MET A 167 -5.85 -9.70 -1.17
CA MET A 167 -7.24 -10.01 -0.84
C MET A 167 -7.47 -11.50 -0.52
N SER A 168 -6.61 -12.39 -1.04
CA SER A 168 -6.65 -13.83 -0.76
C SER A 168 -5.75 -14.22 0.43
N SER A 169 -5.02 -13.27 1.00
CA SER A 169 -4.08 -13.49 2.08
C SER A 169 -4.79 -13.76 3.40
N LYS A 170 -4.14 -14.49 4.31
CA LYS A 170 -4.68 -14.78 5.66
C LYS A 170 -4.51 -13.62 6.64
N GLY A 171 -3.91 -12.52 6.19
CA GLY A 171 -3.58 -11.35 7.00
C GLY A 171 -2.13 -11.36 7.49
N ILE A 172 -1.76 -10.32 8.23
CA ILE A 172 -0.37 -10.08 8.66
C ILE A 172 0.06 -10.92 9.87
N LEU A 173 -0.90 -11.50 10.59
CA LEU A 173 -0.64 -12.32 11.78
C LEU A 173 -0.69 -13.81 11.42
N LEU A 174 0.30 -14.57 11.91
CA LEU A 174 0.30 -16.03 11.80
C LEU A 174 -0.90 -16.59 12.57
N SER A 175 -1.66 -17.50 11.93
CA SER A 175 -2.92 -18.04 12.45
C SER A 175 -2.81 -18.80 13.78
N ASP A 176 -1.59 -19.11 14.25
CA ASP A 176 -1.31 -19.86 15.48
C ASP A 176 -0.84 -18.99 16.67
N ALA A 177 -0.93 -17.65 16.58
CA ALA A 177 -0.76 -16.77 17.76
C ALA A 177 -1.97 -16.88 18.70
N ASN A 178 -2.18 -18.06 19.28
CA ASN A 178 -3.28 -18.42 20.17
C ASN A 178 -3.01 -17.86 21.59
N PRO A 179 -3.83 -16.94 22.13
CA PRO A 179 -3.66 -16.44 23.49
C PRO A 179 -4.31 -17.41 24.50
N ARG A 180 -3.92 -18.69 24.47
CA ARG A 180 -4.45 -19.70 25.40
C ARG A 180 -3.37 -20.63 25.92
N LEU A 181 -2.56 -20.11 26.83
CA LEU A 181 -2.06 -20.88 27.99
C LEU A 181 -2.03 -19.96 29.23
N VAL A 182 -3.20 -19.44 29.61
CA VAL A 182 -3.50 -19.20 31.03
C VAL A 182 -4.47 -20.31 31.41
N ASN A 183 -3.95 -21.39 31.95
CA ASN A 183 -4.70 -22.26 32.85
C ASN A 183 -3.74 -22.74 33.91
N GLY A 184 -4.09 -22.43 35.15
CA GLY A 184 -3.31 -22.70 36.33
C GLY A 184 -3.11 -24.18 36.58
N ASN A 185 -2.01 -24.46 37.25
CA ASN A 185 -1.93 -25.46 38.32
C ASN A 185 -1.20 -24.80 39.49
#